data_AF-A0A9N8DJD9-F1
#
_entry.id   AF-A0A9N8DJD9-F1
#
_cell.length_a   1.000
_cell.length_b   1.000
_cell.length_c   1.000
_cell.angle_alpha   90.00
_cell.angle_beta   90.00
_cell.angle_gamma   90.00
#
_symmetry.space_group_name_H-M   'P 1'
#
loop_
_entity.id
_entity.type
_entity.pdbx_description
1 polymer ?
#
loop_
_entity_poly.entity_id
_entity_poly.type
_entity_poly.pdbx_seq_one_letter_code
_entity_poly.pdbx_strand_id
1 'polypeptide(L)'
;MGRDDAVSDDDGEDVAELEEMWKSMDRTEQHLNAALTEEEVQRHQQLDKKHRDHYWNTSKKTKGPLPSAAESLEYHESIPIRIRAIAPAERRLFLMEHTADDEFDRNNYWQILETASQDITTYPYAWVGIIMKQPNHMQESLYALRILLCYAENLLTNTRHKDTKKALGVLHISQKAVDVLGETMKDETGDERWELSLQEYKQCLYTALAFAALGDKEEAESHFQEAVSTEQLHRMMGLMECKDKGVHYDDDKTLETFVESHPSVLHVISKTLKIARRHLDDSHSFGEDLMDHLDEKKIGKCLEWFNVTASSNCSLPEEYCQVCWSTSPGCNLKKCARCKKVSYCGRECQINDWKDHKEVCGTV
;
A
#
# COMPACT_ATOMS: atom_id res chain seq x y z
N MET A 1 11.70 -51.84 -7.32
CA MET A 1 11.90 -50.54 -7.99
C MET A 1 11.15 -49.51 -7.17
N GLY A 2 11.76 -49.03 -6.10
CA GLY A 2 11.29 -47.89 -5.32
C GLY A 2 12.30 -46.76 -5.55
N ARG A 3 11.83 -45.58 -5.92
CA ARG A 3 12.62 -44.35 -5.92
C ARG A 3 12.29 -43.65 -4.62
N ASP A 4 13.28 -43.58 -3.74
CA ASP A 4 13.28 -42.71 -2.58
C ASP A 4 13.64 -41.31 -3.11
N ASP A 5 12.64 -40.44 -3.22
CA ASP A 5 12.86 -39.03 -3.52
C ASP A 5 13.32 -38.35 -2.22
N ALA A 6 14.63 -38.11 -2.14
CA ALA A 6 15.24 -37.33 -1.08
C ALA A 6 14.83 -35.85 -1.26
N VAL A 7 13.97 -35.38 -0.37
CA VAL A 7 13.70 -33.94 -0.19
C VAL A 7 14.99 -33.32 0.35
N SER A 8 15.52 -32.34 -0.37
CA SER A 8 16.73 -31.60 0.01
C SER A 8 16.37 -30.54 1.06
N ASP A 9 16.94 -30.68 2.26
CA ASP A 9 16.87 -29.70 3.36
C ASP A 9 17.73 -28.45 3.08
N ASP A 10 17.44 -27.71 2.00
CA ASP A 10 18.23 -26.53 1.57
C ASP A 10 17.65 -25.18 2.06
N ASP A 11 16.49 -25.19 2.73
CA ASP A 11 15.80 -23.96 3.17
C ASP A 11 16.48 -23.27 4.39
N GLY A 12 17.58 -23.83 4.90
CA GLY A 12 18.27 -23.31 6.10
C GLY A 12 19.26 -22.18 5.84
N GLU A 13 19.76 -22.02 4.61
CA GLU A 13 20.81 -21.03 4.29
C GLU A 13 20.21 -19.62 4.14
N ASP A 14 19.01 -19.49 3.57
CA ASP A 14 18.30 -18.21 3.40
C ASP A 14 17.93 -17.53 4.72
N VAL A 15 17.53 -18.31 5.74
CA VAL A 15 17.12 -17.75 7.05
C VAL A 15 18.32 -17.14 7.78
N ALA A 16 19.50 -17.77 7.69
CA ALA A 16 20.71 -17.26 8.32
C ALA A 16 21.22 -15.97 7.66
N GLU A 17 21.13 -15.87 6.34
CA GLU A 17 21.49 -14.66 5.59
C GLU A 17 20.53 -13.50 5.91
N LEU A 18 19.22 -13.77 6.00
CA LEU A 18 18.22 -12.79 6.43
C LEU A 18 18.47 -12.29 7.86
N GLU A 19 18.79 -13.19 8.81
CA GLU A 19 19.14 -12.81 10.18
C GLU A 19 20.40 -11.94 10.26
N GLU A 20 21.43 -12.25 9.48
CA GLU A 20 22.67 -11.47 9.45
C GLU A 20 22.45 -10.09 8.85
N MET A 21 21.63 -10.01 7.80
CA MET A 21 21.19 -8.75 7.22
C MET A 21 20.41 -7.90 8.22
N TRP A 22 19.47 -8.47 8.98
CA TRP A 22 18.75 -7.76 10.04
C TRP A 22 19.70 -7.23 11.13
N LYS A 23 20.63 -8.05 11.60
CA LYS A 23 21.66 -7.62 12.57
C LYS A 23 22.53 -6.49 12.02
N SER A 24 22.81 -6.48 10.71
CA SER A 24 23.54 -5.40 10.04
C SER A 24 22.74 -4.10 9.95
N MET A 25 21.44 -4.21 9.69
CA MET A 25 20.52 -3.08 9.66
C MET A 25 20.33 -2.47 11.05
N ASP A 26 20.17 -3.29 12.08
CA ASP A 26 20.07 -2.82 13.47
C ASP A 26 21.34 -2.09 13.92
N ARG A 27 22.52 -2.57 13.52
CA ARG A 27 23.79 -1.85 13.76
C ARG A 27 23.81 -0.51 13.02
N THR A 28 23.35 -0.47 11.78
CA THR A 28 23.30 0.76 10.98
C THR A 28 22.31 1.77 11.58
N GLU A 29 21.15 1.31 12.04
CA GLU A 29 20.16 2.10 12.75
C GLU A 29 20.70 2.60 14.10
N GLN A 30 21.39 1.76 14.88
CA GLN A 30 22.07 2.18 16.10
C GLN A 30 23.14 3.25 15.82
N HIS A 31 23.87 3.13 14.71
CA HIS A 31 24.82 4.15 14.28
C HIS A 31 24.14 5.45 13.80
N LEU A 32 22.97 5.36 13.16
CA LEU A 32 22.18 6.52 12.72
C LEU A 32 21.50 7.23 13.91
N ASN A 33 20.93 6.47 14.84
CA ASN A 33 20.30 6.98 16.06
C ASN A 33 21.33 7.53 17.05
N ALA A 34 22.56 6.98 17.05
CA ALA A 34 23.68 7.58 17.78
C ALA A 34 24.22 8.85 17.10
N ALA A 35 23.81 9.18 15.87
CA ALA A 35 24.30 10.32 15.11
C ALA A 35 23.51 11.63 15.35
N LEU A 36 22.36 11.58 16.03
CA LEU A 36 21.61 12.78 16.41
C LEU A 36 21.43 12.84 17.92
N THR A 37 22.07 13.82 18.53
CA THR A 37 21.88 14.18 19.93
C THR A 37 20.44 14.68 20.16
N GLU A 38 19.95 14.55 21.38
CA GLU A 38 18.65 15.12 21.78
C GLU A 38 18.58 16.63 21.47
N GLU A 39 19.71 17.33 21.59
CA GLU A 39 19.86 18.74 21.22
C GLU A 39 19.66 18.98 19.72
N GLU A 40 20.21 18.13 18.84
CA GLU A 40 20.02 18.22 17.40
C GLU A 40 18.57 17.94 16.99
N VAL A 41 17.91 16.96 17.63
CA VAL A 41 16.48 16.70 17.41
C VAL A 41 15.64 17.91 17.81
N GLN A 42 15.86 18.46 19.02
CA GLN A 42 15.14 19.65 19.48
C GLN A 42 15.40 20.86 18.57
N ARG A 43 16.64 21.03 18.08
CA ARG A 43 17.01 22.09 17.14
C ARG A 43 16.29 21.94 15.80
N HIS A 44 16.24 20.73 15.23
CA HIS A 44 15.49 20.48 14.00
C HIS A 44 13.99 20.72 14.18
N GLN A 45 13.40 20.30 15.30
CA GLN A 45 12.00 20.60 15.63
C GLN A 45 11.72 22.11 15.69
N GLN A 46 12.63 22.90 16.25
CA GLN A 46 12.52 24.35 16.29
C GLN A 46 12.61 24.98 14.89
N LEU A 47 13.54 24.52 14.05
CA LEU A 47 13.64 24.95 12.65
C LEU A 47 12.36 24.61 11.88
N ASP A 48 11.85 23.38 12.01
CA ASP A 48 10.61 22.97 11.35
C ASP A 48 9.41 23.79 11.82
N LYS A 49 9.33 24.12 13.12
CA LYS A 49 8.31 25.02 13.62
C LYS A 49 8.42 26.40 12.97
N LYS A 50 9.61 27.00 12.90
CA LYS A 50 9.83 28.30 12.26
C LYS A 50 9.50 28.29 10.77
N HIS A 51 9.96 27.27 10.04
CA HIS A 51 9.65 27.11 8.61
C HIS A 51 8.16 26.87 8.40
N ARG A 52 7.54 25.94 9.13
CA ARG A 52 6.09 25.71 9.09
C ARG A 52 5.31 26.99 9.37
N ASP A 53 5.65 27.73 10.42
CA ASP A 53 4.98 28.99 10.77
C ASP A 53 5.17 30.03 9.65
N HIS A 54 6.37 30.14 9.08
CA HIS A 54 6.64 31.03 7.95
C HIS A 54 5.78 30.67 6.72
N TYR A 55 5.81 29.42 6.27
CA TYR A 55 5.09 28.99 5.08
C TYR A 55 3.58 28.96 5.28
N TRP A 56 3.10 28.57 6.47
CA TRP A 56 1.69 28.63 6.85
C TRP A 56 1.15 30.06 6.87
N ASN A 57 1.96 31.01 7.35
CA ASN A 57 1.61 32.42 7.28
C ASN A 57 1.61 32.92 5.83
N THR A 58 2.58 32.48 5.02
CA THR A 58 2.66 32.81 3.60
C THR A 58 1.44 32.31 2.80
N SER A 59 0.96 31.09 3.06
CA SER A 59 -0.26 30.56 2.43
C SER A 59 -1.54 31.29 2.86
N LYS A 60 -1.57 31.83 4.09
CA LYS A 60 -2.66 32.67 4.62
C LYS A 60 -2.56 34.15 4.25
N LYS A 61 -1.58 34.53 3.40
CA LYS A 61 -1.27 35.93 3.06
C LYS A 61 -0.94 36.82 4.28
N THR A 62 -0.68 36.22 5.45
CA THR A 62 -0.21 36.94 6.63
C THR A 62 1.32 36.92 6.62
N LYS A 63 1.97 38.08 6.70
CA LYS A 63 3.44 38.15 6.63
C LYS A 63 4.05 37.73 7.97
N GLY A 64 4.29 36.42 8.13
CA GLY A 64 5.25 35.95 9.12
C GLY A 64 6.67 36.40 8.72
N PRO A 65 7.62 36.53 9.67
CA PRO A 65 9.00 36.83 9.33
C PRO A 65 9.57 35.74 8.42
N LEU A 66 10.32 36.14 7.38
CA LEU A 66 11.06 35.23 6.52
C LEU A 66 12.15 34.53 7.34
N PRO A 67 12.40 33.22 7.13
CA PRO A 67 13.58 32.57 7.65
C PRO A 67 14.80 33.34 7.15
N SER A 68 15.80 33.50 7.99
CA SER A 68 17.08 34.04 7.54
C SER A 68 17.72 33.13 6.48
N ALA A 69 18.64 33.68 5.70
CA ALA A 69 19.41 32.88 4.74
C ALA A 69 20.20 31.74 5.43
N ALA A 70 20.68 31.99 6.65
CA ALA A 70 21.35 30.99 7.46
C ALA A 70 20.39 29.86 7.90
N GLU A 71 19.19 30.19 8.37
CA GLU A 71 18.17 29.19 8.74
C GLU A 71 17.73 28.37 7.52
N SER A 72 17.60 29.00 6.34
CA SER A 72 17.26 28.30 5.11
C SER A 72 18.36 27.34 4.66
N LEU A 73 19.63 27.77 4.75
CA LEU A 73 20.79 26.95 4.43
C LEU A 73 20.90 25.75 5.40
N GLU A 74 20.80 26.02 6.70
CA GLU A 74 20.82 24.99 7.75
C GLU A 74 19.67 23.97 7.56
N TYR A 75 18.50 24.45 7.15
CA TYR A 75 17.38 23.58 6.83
C TYR A 75 17.69 22.67 5.63
N HIS A 76 18.25 23.22 4.55
CA HIS A 76 18.68 22.43 3.39
C HIS A 76 19.78 21.43 3.75
N GLU A 77 20.75 21.82 4.57
CA GLU A 77 21.82 20.93 5.06
C GLU A 77 21.29 19.79 5.95
N SER A 78 20.10 19.95 6.53
CA SER A 78 19.44 18.89 7.29
C SER A 78 18.78 17.81 6.41
N ILE A 79 18.55 18.07 5.11
CA ILE A 79 17.84 17.13 4.21
C ILE A 79 18.55 15.77 4.11
N PRO A 80 19.87 15.68 3.87
CA PRO A 80 20.56 14.39 3.82
C PRO A 80 20.53 13.62 5.14
N ILE A 81 20.40 14.32 6.27
CA ILE A 81 20.25 13.69 7.59
C ILE A 81 18.85 13.06 7.70
N ARG A 82 17.81 13.78 7.27
CA ARG A 82 16.42 13.30 7.30
C ARG A 82 16.17 12.14 6.32
N ILE A 83 16.77 12.20 5.13
CA ILE A 83 16.76 11.09 4.18
C ILE A 83 17.43 9.85 4.80
N ARG A 84 18.59 10.03 5.44
CA ARG A 84 19.28 8.93 6.12
C ARG A 84 18.46 8.34 7.27
N ALA A 85 17.63 9.13 7.94
CA ALA A 85 16.76 8.65 9.02
C ALA A 85 15.67 7.70 8.51
N ILE A 86 15.16 7.87 7.29
CA ILE A 86 14.11 6.99 6.73
C ILE A 86 14.64 5.78 5.96
N ALA A 87 15.90 5.82 5.52
CA ALA A 87 16.52 4.74 4.73
C ALA A 87 16.49 3.34 5.41
N PRO A 88 16.52 3.21 6.75
CA PRO A 88 16.28 1.92 7.40
C PRO A 88 14.84 1.43 7.21
N ALA A 89 13.84 2.32 7.31
CA ALA A 89 12.43 1.97 7.15
C ALA A 89 12.11 1.54 5.72
N GLU A 90 12.71 2.21 4.73
CA GLU A 90 12.64 1.83 3.32
C GLU A 90 13.18 0.41 3.08
N ARG A 91 14.41 0.13 3.54
CA ARG A 91 15.01 -1.20 3.39
C ARG A 91 14.18 -2.29 4.06
N ARG A 92 13.60 -2.01 5.23
CA ARG A 92 12.72 -2.97 5.91
C ARG A 92 11.41 -3.16 5.15
N LEU A 93 10.81 -2.10 4.61
CA LEU A 93 9.64 -2.20 3.72
C LEU A 93 9.90 -3.08 2.51
N PHE A 94 11.05 -2.90 1.85
CA PHE A 94 11.44 -3.72 0.71
C PHE A 94 11.53 -5.20 1.08
N LEU A 95 12.23 -5.54 2.17
CA LEU A 95 12.34 -6.94 2.62
C LEU A 95 10.97 -7.54 2.94
N MET A 96 10.07 -6.75 3.50
CA MET A 96 8.76 -7.22 3.92
C MET A 96 7.77 -7.43 2.78
N GLU A 97 7.91 -6.72 1.67
CA GLU A 97 7.17 -7.05 0.45
C GLU A 97 7.48 -8.49 -0.03
N HIS A 98 8.60 -9.07 0.44
CA HIS A 98 9.12 -10.37 0.00
C HIS A 98 9.10 -11.48 1.08
N THR A 99 8.89 -11.19 2.37
CA THR A 99 9.00 -12.19 3.48
C THR A 99 7.72 -12.43 4.31
N ALA A 100 6.58 -11.81 3.97
CA ALA A 100 5.45 -11.59 4.88
C ALA A 100 4.55 -12.79 5.30
N ASP A 101 5.07 -14.01 5.40
CA ASP A 101 4.27 -15.16 5.86
C ASP A 101 4.21 -15.35 7.39
N ASP A 102 5.14 -14.77 8.18
CA ASP A 102 5.14 -14.92 9.65
C ASP A 102 4.41 -13.80 10.40
N GLU A 103 3.63 -14.16 11.42
CA GLU A 103 2.93 -13.26 12.33
C GLU A 103 3.89 -12.55 13.30
N PHE A 104 5.03 -13.16 13.63
CA PHE A 104 6.05 -12.54 14.48
C PHE A 104 6.62 -11.26 13.87
N ASP A 105 6.88 -11.27 12.56
CA ASP A 105 7.44 -10.13 11.82
C ASP A 105 6.50 -8.93 11.76
N ARG A 106 5.17 -9.16 11.81
CA ARG A 106 4.16 -8.11 11.72
C ARG A 106 4.20 -7.12 12.89
N ASN A 107 4.57 -7.56 14.09
CA ASN A 107 4.59 -6.68 15.27
C ASN A 107 5.84 -5.78 15.30
N ASN A 108 7.00 -6.35 14.96
CA ASN A 108 8.23 -5.56 14.85
C ASN A 108 8.10 -4.54 13.72
N TYR A 109 7.48 -4.94 12.60
CA TYR A 109 7.16 -4.06 11.49
C TYR A 109 6.31 -2.85 11.87
N TRP A 110 5.27 -3.07 12.68
CA TRP A 110 4.40 -1.99 13.09
C TRP A 110 5.18 -0.85 13.75
N GLN A 111 6.11 -1.18 14.67
CA GLN A 111 6.91 -0.17 15.35
C GLN A 111 7.77 0.63 14.37
N ILE A 112 8.38 -0.04 13.40
CA ILE A 112 9.21 0.60 12.37
C ILE A 112 8.38 1.53 11.49
N LEU A 113 7.25 1.04 10.98
CA LEU A 113 6.32 1.85 10.20
C LEU A 113 5.81 3.05 10.98
N GLU A 114 5.45 2.83 12.24
CA GLU A 114 4.96 3.87 13.13
C GLU A 114 6.02 4.93 13.37
N THR A 115 7.27 4.55 13.68
CA THR A 115 8.39 5.48 13.84
C THR A 115 8.68 6.24 12.55
N ALA A 116 8.77 5.55 11.40
CA ALA A 116 9.04 6.19 10.12
C ALA A 116 7.92 7.14 9.69
N SER A 117 6.66 6.73 9.87
CA SER A 117 5.53 7.61 9.61
C SER A 117 5.50 8.78 10.59
N GLN A 118 5.81 8.57 11.87
CA GLN A 118 5.93 9.66 12.85
C GLN A 118 7.00 10.66 12.43
N ASP A 119 8.16 10.22 11.93
CA ASP A 119 9.19 11.13 11.44
C ASP A 119 8.70 11.96 10.23
N ILE A 120 8.07 11.32 9.25
CA ILE A 120 7.53 12.03 8.08
C ILE A 120 6.44 13.02 8.49
N THR A 121 5.52 12.61 9.37
CA THR A 121 4.38 13.42 9.83
C THR A 121 4.74 14.46 10.88
N THR A 122 5.86 14.31 11.60
CA THR A 122 6.43 15.35 12.47
C THR A 122 7.00 16.48 11.64
N TYR A 123 7.59 16.14 10.48
CA TYR A 123 8.25 17.07 9.58
C TYR A 123 7.66 17.09 8.16
N PRO A 124 6.34 17.27 8.00
CA PRO A 124 5.68 17.12 6.70
C PRO A 124 6.11 18.22 5.72
N TYR A 125 6.55 19.37 6.25
CA TYR A 125 7.08 20.45 5.43
C TYR A 125 8.46 20.11 4.83
N ALA A 126 9.33 19.40 5.55
CA ALA A 126 10.62 18.96 5.01
C ALA A 126 10.38 18.04 3.80
N TRP A 127 9.51 17.06 4.00
CA TRP A 127 9.17 16.05 3.02
C TRP A 127 8.40 16.62 1.83
N VAL A 128 7.21 17.18 2.07
CA VAL A 128 6.32 17.66 1.00
C VAL A 128 6.77 19.01 0.43
N GLY A 129 7.31 19.88 1.27
CA GLY A 129 7.62 21.26 0.90
C GLY A 129 8.96 21.42 0.18
N ILE A 130 9.92 20.53 0.43
CA ILE A 130 11.29 20.64 -0.10
C ILE A 130 11.74 19.39 -0.81
N ILE A 131 11.77 18.23 -0.14
CA ILE A 131 12.31 16.99 -0.71
C ILE A 131 11.51 16.61 -1.97
N MET A 132 10.19 16.61 -1.88
CA MET A 132 9.28 16.27 -2.99
C MET A 132 9.27 17.27 -4.15
N LYS A 133 9.85 18.46 -3.99
CA LYS A 133 9.98 19.45 -5.07
C LYS A 133 11.33 19.38 -5.79
N GLN A 134 12.25 18.59 -5.27
CA GLN A 134 13.60 18.48 -5.80
C GLN A 134 13.67 17.22 -6.67
N PRO A 135 13.86 17.35 -8.00
CA PRO A 135 13.92 16.19 -8.90
C PRO A 135 14.99 15.16 -8.50
N ASN A 136 16.11 15.63 -7.93
CA ASN A 136 17.19 14.77 -7.44
C ASN A 136 16.85 13.97 -6.16
N HIS A 137 15.63 14.13 -5.63
CA HIS A 137 15.12 13.38 -4.47
C HIS A 137 13.77 12.69 -4.76
N MET A 138 13.46 12.44 -6.03
CA MET A 138 12.21 11.81 -6.43
C MET A 138 12.06 10.41 -5.85
N GLN A 139 13.11 9.60 -5.89
CA GLN A 139 13.07 8.24 -5.37
C GLN A 139 12.80 8.22 -3.86
N GLU A 140 13.50 9.05 -3.09
CA GLU A 140 13.27 9.20 -1.65
C GLU A 140 11.87 9.73 -1.33
N SER A 141 11.34 10.57 -2.20
CA SER A 141 9.97 11.09 -2.08
C SER A 141 8.92 9.99 -2.30
N LEU A 142 9.13 9.13 -3.31
CA LEU A 142 8.29 7.96 -3.55
C LEU A 142 8.35 6.98 -2.38
N TYR A 143 9.52 6.78 -1.78
CA TYR A 143 9.66 5.96 -0.57
C TYR A 143 8.91 6.53 0.63
N ALA A 144 9.01 7.84 0.88
CA ALA A 144 8.26 8.49 1.93
C ALA A 144 6.74 8.35 1.72
N LEU A 145 6.29 8.49 0.48
CA LEU A 145 4.88 8.27 0.12
C LEU A 145 4.45 6.81 0.36
N ARG A 146 5.27 5.84 -0.05
CA ARG A 146 5.02 4.41 0.19
C ARG A 146 4.93 4.10 1.69
N ILE A 147 5.84 4.65 2.52
CA ILE A 147 5.79 4.51 3.99
C ILE A 147 4.46 5.01 4.55
N LEU A 148 4.02 6.22 4.14
CA LEU A 148 2.76 6.79 4.62
C LEU A 148 1.56 5.92 4.22
N LEU A 149 1.52 5.44 2.98
CA LEU A 149 0.42 4.61 2.49
C LEU A 149 0.40 3.23 3.15
N CYS A 150 1.55 2.58 3.32
CA CYS A 150 1.64 1.31 4.07
C CYS A 150 1.24 1.46 5.53
N TYR A 151 1.57 2.60 6.15
CA TYR A 151 1.15 2.89 7.52
C TYR A 151 -0.36 3.12 7.62
N ALA A 152 -0.94 3.91 6.70
CA ALA A 152 -2.38 4.11 6.60
C ALA A 152 -3.14 2.79 6.36
N GLU A 153 -2.63 1.94 5.47
CA GLU A 153 -3.17 0.61 5.22
C GLU A 153 -3.26 -0.22 6.51
N ASN A 154 -2.18 -0.29 7.28
CA ASN A 154 -2.16 -1.04 8.54
C ASN A 154 -3.11 -0.42 9.58
N LEU A 155 -3.22 0.91 9.65
CA LEU A 155 -4.21 1.59 10.51
C LEU A 155 -5.66 1.27 10.11
N LEU A 156 -5.92 0.87 8.87
CA LEU A 156 -7.26 0.54 8.38
C LEU A 156 -7.57 -0.96 8.51
N THR A 157 -6.61 -1.84 8.25
CA THR A 157 -6.85 -3.28 8.09
C THR A 157 -6.32 -4.13 9.25
N ASN A 158 -5.31 -3.67 9.99
CA ASN A 158 -4.74 -4.43 11.09
C ASN A 158 -5.59 -4.26 12.37
N THR A 159 -6.27 -5.33 12.78
CA THR A 159 -7.18 -5.33 13.94
C THR A 159 -6.54 -4.84 15.23
N ARG A 160 -5.22 -5.06 15.42
CA ARG A 160 -4.48 -4.63 16.61
C ARG A 160 -4.21 -3.13 16.64
N HIS A 161 -3.99 -2.53 15.47
CA HIS A 161 -3.50 -1.16 15.32
C HIS A 161 -4.54 -0.23 14.70
N LYS A 162 -5.78 -0.71 14.55
CA LYS A 162 -6.82 -0.02 13.82
C LYS A 162 -7.15 1.34 14.43
N ASP A 163 -6.95 2.40 13.66
CA ASP A 163 -7.32 3.77 14.00
C ASP A 163 -7.61 4.56 12.73
N THR A 164 -8.87 4.55 12.31
CA THR A 164 -9.35 5.20 11.08
C THR A 164 -9.12 6.72 11.10
N LYS A 165 -9.17 7.38 12.26
CA LYS A 165 -8.96 8.83 12.34
C LYS A 165 -7.50 9.16 12.13
N LYS A 166 -6.60 8.39 12.74
CA LYS A 166 -5.16 8.52 12.49
C LYS A 166 -4.82 8.20 11.04
N ALA A 167 -5.47 7.18 10.45
CA ALA A 167 -5.30 6.84 9.04
C ALA A 167 -5.65 8.03 8.13
N LEU A 168 -6.80 8.69 8.34
CA LEU A 168 -7.17 9.89 7.58
C LEU A 168 -6.17 11.05 7.74
N GLY A 169 -5.62 11.23 8.95
CA GLY A 169 -4.57 12.23 9.18
C GLY A 169 -3.32 11.97 8.34
N VAL A 170 -2.89 10.70 8.27
CA VAL A 170 -1.77 10.24 7.44
C VAL A 170 -2.11 10.40 5.95
N LEU A 171 -3.29 9.94 5.53
CA LEU A 171 -3.77 10.04 4.15
C LEU A 171 -3.87 11.49 3.65
N HIS A 172 -4.22 12.43 4.52
CA HIS A 172 -4.22 13.85 4.15
C HIS A 172 -2.81 14.39 3.87
N ILE A 173 -1.78 13.87 4.56
CA ILE A 173 -0.39 14.25 4.34
C ILE A 173 0.12 13.61 3.04
N SER A 174 -0.16 12.33 2.81
CA SER A 174 0.22 11.65 1.57
C SER A 174 -0.52 12.20 0.35
N GLN A 175 -1.77 12.68 0.46
CA GLN A 175 -2.42 13.38 -0.66
C GLN A 175 -1.60 14.60 -1.11
N LYS A 176 -1.14 15.42 -0.16
CA LYS A 176 -0.31 16.59 -0.50
C LYS A 176 1.03 16.18 -1.10
N ALA A 177 1.59 15.06 -0.65
CA ALA A 177 2.80 14.50 -1.24
C ALA A 177 2.57 14.09 -2.70
N VAL A 178 1.48 13.38 -2.97
CA VAL A 178 1.03 12.99 -4.31
C VAL A 178 0.87 14.22 -5.19
N ASP A 179 0.15 15.24 -4.74
CA ASP A 179 -0.10 16.45 -5.53
C ASP A 179 1.22 17.17 -5.90
N VAL A 180 2.16 17.29 -4.95
CA VAL A 180 3.46 17.92 -5.20
C VAL A 180 4.32 17.07 -6.16
N LEU A 181 4.33 15.75 -5.98
CA LEU A 181 5.08 14.86 -6.86
C LEU A 181 4.49 14.82 -8.26
N GLY A 182 3.16 14.81 -8.41
CA GLY A 182 2.49 14.86 -9.72
C GLY A 182 2.89 16.09 -10.52
N GLU A 183 2.92 17.27 -9.88
CA GLU A 183 3.39 18.50 -10.53
C GLU A 183 4.89 18.49 -10.86
N THR A 184 5.69 17.89 -9.98
CA THR A 184 7.15 17.81 -10.16
C THR A 184 7.52 16.81 -11.27
N MET A 185 6.73 15.75 -11.43
CA MET A 185 6.98 14.62 -12.32
C MET A 185 6.11 14.63 -13.59
N LYS A 186 5.41 15.74 -13.86
CA LYS A 186 4.50 15.85 -15.02
C LYS A 186 5.19 15.63 -16.37
N ASP A 187 6.49 15.91 -16.45
CA ASP A 187 7.31 15.78 -17.65
C ASP A 187 8.19 14.51 -17.61
N GLU A 188 8.16 13.76 -16.50
CA GLU A 188 8.92 12.52 -16.34
C GLU A 188 8.17 11.34 -16.97
N THR A 189 8.94 10.39 -17.50
CA THR A 189 8.42 9.15 -18.10
C THR A 189 9.18 7.97 -17.51
N GLY A 190 8.64 6.76 -17.59
CA GLY A 190 9.32 5.57 -17.09
C GLY A 190 8.96 5.19 -15.66
N ASP A 191 9.86 4.43 -15.02
CA ASP A 191 9.63 3.70 -13.77
C ASP A 191 9.11 4.58 -12.63
N GLU A 192 9.67 5.78 -12.46
CA GLU A 192 9.30 6.68 -11.38
C GLU A 192 7.89 7.24 -11.57
N ARG A 193 7.50 7.58 -12.80
CA ARG A 193 6.13 8.04 -13.09
C ARG A 193 5.13 6.92 -12.87
N TRP A 194 5.49 5.67 -13.22
CA TRP A 194 4.65 4.51 -12.97
C TRP A 194 4.45 4.25 -11.48
N GLU A 195 5.53 4.30 -10.71
CA GLU A 195 5.48 4.17 -9.26
C GLU A 195 4.60 5.26 -8.63
N LEU A 196 4.73 6.52 -9.09
CA LEU A 196 3.86 7.60 -8.60
C LEU A 196 2.39 7.32 -8.88
N SER A 197 2.03 6.89 -10.09
CA SER A 197 0.64 6.57 -10.43
C SER A 197 0.08 5.40 -9.62
N LEU A 198 0.91 4.40 -9.30
CA LEU A 198 0.55 3.35 -8.36
C LEU A 198 0.19 3.91 -6.98
N GLN A 199 0.97 4.86 -6.49
CA GLN A 199 0.70 5.51 -5.20
C GLN A 199 -0.51 6.46 -5.26
N GLU A 200 -0.76 7.14 -6.38
CA GLU A 200 -1.93 8.01 -6.62
C GLU A 200 -3.24 7.25 -6.41
N TYR A 201 -3.41 6.08 -7.04
CA TYR A 201 -4.67 5.36 -6.87
C TYR A 201 -4.75 4.64 -5.52
N LYS A 202 -3.62 4.18 -4.93
CA LYS A 202 -3.60 3.64 -3.56
C LYS A 202 -4.07 4.69 -2.55
N GLN A 203 -3.62 5.93 -2.72
CA GLN A 203 -4.03 7.07 -1.92
C GLN A 203 -5.56 7.28 -1.98
N CYS A 204 -6.15 7.31 -3.17
CA CYS A 204 -7.61 7.42 -3.33
C CYS A 204 -8.34 6.22 -2.72
N LEU A 205 -7.85 5.00 -2.97
CA LEU A 205 -8.44 3.77 -2.45
C LEU A 205 -8.44 3.73 -0.92
N TYR A 206 -7.32 4.02 -0.27
CA TYR A 206 -7.22 3.99 1.19
C TYR A 206 -8.06 5.11 1.82
N THR A 207 -8.19 6.26 1.15
CA THR A 207 -9.11 7.33 1.56
C THR A 207 -10.56 6.87 1.48
N ALA A 208 -10.95 6.19 0.40
CA ALA A 208 -12.28 5.59 0.26
C ALA A 208 -12.58 4.59 1.39
N LEU A 209 -11.63 3.70 1.70
CA LEU A 209 -11.75 2.75 2.80
C LEU A 209 -11.90 3.47 4.14
N ALA A 210 -11.11 4.52 4.38
CA ALA A 210 -11.20 5.27 5.63
C ALA A 210 -12.57 5.94 5.83
N PHE A 211 -13.13 6.57 4.80
CA PHE A 211 -14.48 7.13 4.86
C PHE A 211 -15.56 6.05 5.03
N ALA A 212 -15.43 4.91 4.35
CA ALA A 212 -16.33 3.78 4.53
C ALA A 212 -16.34 3.29 5.97
N ALA A 213 -15.17 3.19 6.63
CA ALA A 213 -15.08 2.83 8.05
C ALA A 213 -15.70 3.86 9.00
N LEU A 214 -15.77 5.14 8.59
CA LEU A 214 -16.48 6.17 9.34
C LEU A 214 -17.98 6.21 9.07
N GLY A 215 -18.47 5.40 8.13
CA GLY A 215 -19.87 5.39 7.70
C GLY A 215 -20.24 6.52 6.73
N ASP A 216 -19.25 7.22 6.17
CA ASP A 216 -19.47 8.26 5.16
C ASP A 216 -19.46 7.63 3.76
N LYS A 217 -20.63 7.15 3.33
CA LYS A 217 -20.79 6.39 2.09
C LYS A 217 -20.52 7.23 0.85
N GLU A 218 -20.94 8.50 0.85
CA GLU A 218 -20.83 9.39 -0.30
C GLU A 218 -19.36 9.72 -0.60
N GLU A 219 -18.60 10.10 0.43
CA GLU A 219 -17.16 10.36 0.29
C GLU A 219 -16.39 9.08 -0.06
N ALA A 220 -16.78 7.93 0.50
CA ALA A 220 -16.18 6.65 0.16
C ALA A 220 -16.39 6.27 -1.31
N GLU A 221 -17.60 6.42 -1.84
CA GLU A 221 -17.92 6.14 -3.24
C GLU A 221 -17.17 7.09 -4.18
N SER A 222 -17.13 8.39 -3.84
CA SER A 222 -16.40 9.41 -4.60
C SER A 222 -14.92 9.06 -4.75
N HIS A 223 -14.22 8.80 -3.64
CA HIS A 223 -12.80 8.45 -3.68
C HIS A 223 -12.52 7.08 -4.31
N PHE A 224 -13.47 6.14 -4.22
CA PHE A 224 -13.32 4.85 -4.90
C PHE A 224 -13.40 5.02 -6.42
N GLN A 225 -14.35 5.82 -6.92
CA GLN A 225 -14.46 6.13 -8.34
C GLN A 225 -13.21 6.87 -8.86
N GLU A 226 -12.66 7.77 -8.05
CA GLU A 226 -11.38 8.43 -8.34
C GLU A 226 -10.23 7.41 -8.45
N ALA A 227 -10.13 6.46 -7.51
CA ALA A 227 -9.12 5.40 -7.56
C ALA A 227 -9.21 4.56 -8.85
N VAL A 228 -10.43 4.17 -9.24
CA VAL A 228 -10.68 3.42 -10.49
C VAL A 228 -10.29 4.25 -11.71
N SER A 229 -10.67 5.53 -11.74
CA SER A 229 -10.36 6.42 -12.87
C SER A 229 -8.84 6.61 -13.03
N THR A 230 -8.13 6.81 -11.92
CA THR A 230 -6.67 6.96 -11.89
C THR A 230 -5.97 5.68 -12.36
N GLU A 231 -6.45 4.51 -11.94
CA GLU A 231 -5.89 3.23 -12.38
C GLU A 231 -6.12 2.97 -13.88
N GLN A 232 -7.31 3.27 -14.39
CA GLN A 232 -7.60 3.17 -15.82
C GLN A 232 -6.71 4.09 -16.65
N LEU A 233 -6.53 5.34 -16.20
CA LEU A 233 -5.61 6.29 -16.84
C LEU A 233 -4.18 5.74 -16.85
N HIS A 234 -3.72 5.20 -15.71
CA HIS A 234 -2.40 4.61 -15.58
C HIS A 234 -2.19 3.41 -16.51
N ARG A 235 -3.17 2.47 -16.58
CA ARG A 235 -3.13 1.35 -17.53
C ARG A 235 -3.04 1.84 -18.97
N MET A 236 -3.85 2.83 -19.32
CA MET A 236 -3.83 3.41 -20.67
C MET A 236 -2.47 4.05 -20.99
N MET A 237 -1.86 4.79 -20.05
CA MET A 237 -0.54 5.38 -20.22
C MET A 237 0.54 4.31 -20.44
N GLY A 238 0.59 3.28 -19.59
CA GLY A 238 1.55 2.19 -19.76
C GLY A 238 1.37 1.44 -21.09
N LEU A 239 0.12 1.23 -21.52
CA LEU A 239 -0.16 0.63 -22.82
C LEU A 239 0.35 1.49 -23.99
N MET A 240 0.21 2.81 -23.91
CA MET A 240 0.71 3.76 -24.91
C MET A 240 2.24 3.77 -24.98
N GLU A 241 2.93 3.79 -23.84
CA GLU A 241 4.40 3.77 -23.82
C GLU A 241 4.99 2.46 -24.36
N CYS A 242 4.36 1.32 -24.05
CA CYS A 242 4.73 0.04 -24.65
C CYS A 242 4.57 0.07 -26.18
N LYS A 243 3.48 0.68 -26.67
CA LYS A 243 3.24 0.85 -28.11
C LYS A 243 4.30 1.75 -28.76
N ASP A 244 4.67 2.85 -28.12
CA ASP A 244 5.69 3.78 -28.62
C ASP A 244 7.10 3.15 -28.65
N LYS A 245 7.39 2.23 -27.72
CA LYS A 245 8.62 1.43 -27.72
C LYS A 245 8.64 0.33 -28.81
N GLY A 246 7.59 0.23 -29.63
CA GLY A 246 7.47 -0.79 -30.68
C GLY A 246 7.29 -2.20 -30.14
N VAL A 247 6.85 -2.33 -28.88
CA VAL A 247 6.51 -3.63 -28.28
C VAL A 247 5.23 -4.12 -28.92
N HIS A 248 5.33 -5.16 -29.75
CA HIS A 248 4.17 -5.81 -30.35
C HIS A 248 3.48 -6.72 -29.32
N TYR A 249 2.19 -6.47 -29.06
CA TYR A 249 1.37 -7.23 -28.12
C TYR A 249 0.94 -8.63 -28.62
N ASP A 250 1.45 -9.09 -29.77
CA ASP A 250 1.16 -10.44 -30.28
C ASP A 250 1.81 -11.54 -29.40
N ASP A 251 2.65 -11.17 -28.44
CA ASP A 251 3.21 -12.10 -27.45
C ASP A 251 2.45 -11.95 -26.12
N ASP A 252 1.54 -12.89 -25.85
CA ASP A 252 0.75 -13.00 -24.61
C ASP A 252 1.62 -12.78 -23.36
N LYS A 253 2.87 -13.22 -23.41
CA LYS A 253 3.84 -13.11 -22.32
C LYS A 253 4.20 -11.67 -21.95
N THR A 254 4.21 -10.76 -22.91
CA THR A 254 4.55 -9.34 -22.67
C THR A 254 3.39 -8.60 -22.02
N LEU A 255 2.15 -8.93 -22.42
CA LEU A 255 0.96 -8.41 -21.78
C LEU A 255 0.79 -8.97 -20.37
N GLU A 256 1.05 -10.26 -20.16
CA GLU A 256 1.07 -10.87 -18.82
C GLU A 256 2.10 -10.19 -17.92
N THR A 257 3.34 -10.01 -18.39
CA THR A 257 4.39 -9.33 -17.62
C THR A 257 3.96 -7.90 -17.25
N PHE A 258 3.32 -7.18 -18.19
CA PHE A 258 2.76 -5.85 -17.92
C PHE A 258 1.62 -5.92 -16.88
N VAL A 259 0.68 -6.85 -16.99
CA VAL A 259 -0.42 -6.96 -16.02
C VAL A 259 0.08 -7.37 -14.63
N GLU A 260 1.09 -8.23 -14.56
CA GLU A 260 1.72 -8.67 -13.31
C GLU A 260 2.50 -7.55 -12.62
N SER A 261 3.21 -6.72 -13.40
CA SER A 261 3.91 -5.56 -12.85
C SER A 261 2.99 -4.39 -12.48
N HIS A 262 1.73 -4.40 -12.95
CA HIS A 262 0.76 -3.32 -12.75
C HIS A 262 -0.51 -3.84 -12.05
N PRO A 263 -0.47 -3.98 -10.71
CA PRO A 263 -1.62 -4.46 -9.95
C PRO A 263 -2.82 -3.55 -10.19
N SER A 264 -4.00 -4.14 -10.45
CA SER A 264 -5.25 -3.37 -10.56
C SER A 264 -5.71 -2.86 -9.21
N VAL A 265 -6.60 -1.87 -9.20
CA VAL A 265 -7.34 -1.47 -7.98
C VAL A 265 -7.97 -2.69 -7.32
N LEU A 266 -8.53 -3.62 -8.11
CA LEU A 266 -9.06 -4.88 -7.60
C LEU A 266 -8.00 -5.79 -7.01
N HIS A 267 -6.81 -5.87 -7.60
CA HIS A 267 -5.70 -6.62 -7.01
C HIS A 267 -5.27 -6.00 -5.67
N VAL A 268 -5.16 -4.67 -5.59
CA VAL A 268 -4.81 -3.98 -4.34
C VAL A 268 -5.89 -4.21 -3.29
N ILE A 269 -7.16 -4.03 -3.62
CA ILE A 269 -8.30 -4.35 -2.75
C ILE A 269 -8.22 -5.81 -2.29
N SER A 270 -7.99 -6.73 -3.22
CA SER A 270 -7.89 -8.16 -2.96
C SER A 270 -6.80 -8.46 -1.92
N LYS A 271 -5.61 -7.90 -2.13
CA LYS A 271 -4.44 -8.07 -1.25
C LYS A 271 -4.68 -7.40 0.11
N THR A 272 -5.06 -6.13 0.12
CA THR A 272 -5.22 -5.30 1.32
C THR A 272 -6.38 -5.77 2.20
N LEU A 273 -7.53 -6.09 1.60
CA LEU A 273 -8.72 -6.55 2.31
C LEU A 273 -8.77 -8.07 2.50
N LYS A 274 -7.78 -8.81 1.96
CA LYS A 274 -7.76 -10.28 1.94
C LYS A 274 -9.04 -10.86 1.31
N ILE A 275 -9.58 -10.17 0.30
CA ILE A 275 -10.67 -10.65 -0.55
C ILE A 275 -10.03 -11.41 -1.71
N ALA A 276 -10.47 -12.61 -2.08
CA ALA A 276 -9.87 -13.24 -3.27
C ALA A 276 -10.32 -12.49 -4.54
N ARG A 277 -9.40 -12.22 -5.47
CA ARG A 277 -9.66 -11.39 -6.67
C ARG A 277 -10.89 -11.81 -7.48
N ARG A 278 -11.11 -13.12 -7.64
CA ARG A 278 -12.27 -13.74 -8.33
C ARG A 278 -13.64 -13.33 -7.80
N HIS A 279 -13.64 -12.62 -6.69
CA HIS A 279 -14.84 -12.16 -6.03
C HIS A 279 -15.15 -10.68 -6.25
N LEU A 280 -14.15 -9.94 -6.69
CA LEU A 280 -14.30 -8.57 -7.20
C LEU A 280 -14.65 -8.59 -8.69
N ASP A 281 -14.38 -9.74 -9.34
CA ASP A 281 -14.50 -9.97 -10.76
C ASP A 281 -15.67 -10.93 -11.06
N ASP A 282 -16.85 -10.38 -11.35
CA ASP A 282 -18.03 -11.17 -11.76
C ASP A 282 -17.94 -11.62 -13.24
N SER A 283 -16.88 -11.23 -13.98
CA SER A 283 -16.72 -11.44 -15.42
C SER A 283 -15.66 -12.49 -15.73
N HIS A 284 -16.09 -13.74 -15.95
CA HIS A 284 -15.26 -14.79 -16.57
C HIS A 284 -14.95 -14.55 -18.08
N SER A 285 -15.01 -13.31 -18.59
CA SER A 285 -14.70 -13.03 -20.00
C SER A 285 -13.40 -12.25 -20.13
N PHE A 286 -12.29 -12.98 -20.32
CA PHE A 286 -11.12 -12.49 -21.04
C PHE A 286 -11.47 -12.26 -22.53
N GLY A 287 -12.33 -11.29 -22.81
CA GLY A 287 -12.78 -11.00 -24.17
C GLY A 287 -12.82 -9.50 -24.43
N GLU A 288 -11.86 -9.02 -25.24
CA GLU A 288 -11.71 -7.73 -25.97
C GLU A 288 -12.05 -6.39 -25.31
N ASP A 289 -12.92 -6.32 -24.29
CA ASP A 289 -13.14 -5.14 -23.45
C ASP A 289 -12.18 -5.20 -22.24
N LEU A 290 -10.90 -4.94 -22.50
CA LEU A 290 -9.77 -5.06 -21.56
C LEU A 290 -9.83 -4.11 -20.33
N MET A 291 -10.89 -3.33 -20.18
CA MET A 291 -11.08 -2.33 -19.13
C MET A 291 -12.34 -2.70 -18.34
N ASP A 292 -12.17 -3.57 -17.34
CA ASP A 292 -13.24 -3.98 -16.42
C ASP A 292 -13.98 -2.74 -15.88
N HIS A 293 -15.25 -2.59 -16.25
CA HIS A 293 -16.09 -1.55 -15.70
C HIS A 293 -16.57 -1.97 -14.30
N LEU A 294 -16.02 -1.33 -13.27
CA LEU A 294 -16.57 -1.33 -11.93
C LEU A 294 -17.81 -0.44 -11.91
N ASP A 295 -19.00 -1.05 -12.03
CA ASP A 295 -20.25 -0.32 -11.88
C ASP A 295 -20.51 0.10 -10.42
N GLU A 296 -21.38 1.09 -10.22
CA GLU A 296 -21.75 1.62 -8.89
C GLU A 296 -22.20 0.52 -7.92
N LYS A 297 -22.82 -0.55 -8.42
CA LYS A 297 -23.30 -1.66 -7.61
C LYS A 297 -22.16 -2.53 -7.07
N LYS A 298 -21.11 -2.78 -7.87
CA LYS A 298 -19.88 -3.47 -7.44
C LYS A 298 -19.11 -2.63 -6.42
N ILE A 299 -19.03 -1.32 -6.63
CA ILE A 299 -18.40 -0.37 -5.69
C ILE A 299 -19.12 -0.43 -4.34
N GLY A 300 -20.45 -0.30 -4.33
CA GLY A 300 -21.25 -0.36 -3.11
C GLY A 300 -21.04 -1.66 -2.33
N LYS A 301 -20.96 -2.81 -3.00
CA LYS A 301 -20.65 -4.10 -2.34
C LYS A 301 -19.27 -4.12 -1.70
N CYS A 302 -18.24 -3.60 -2.36
CA CYS A 302 -16.88 -3.55 -1.81
C CYS A 302 -16.84 -2.69 -0.54
N LEU A 303 -17.49 -1.53 -0.57
CA LEU A 303 -17.56 -0.61 0.57
C LEU A 303 -18.41 -1.17 1.71
N GLU A 304 -19.55 -1.81 1.41
CA GLU A 304 -20.37 -2.49 2.41
C GLU A 304 -19.59 -3.60 3.11
N TRP A 305 -18.82 -4.40 2.36
CA TRP A 305 -17.98 -5.46 2.93
C TRP A 305 -16.91 -4.89 3.84
N PHE A 306 -16.25 -3.81 3.41
CA PHE A 306 -15.30 -3.10 4.26
C PHE A 306 -15.98 -2.59 5.53
N ASN A 307 -17.14 -1.96 5.43
CA ASN A 307 -17.85 -1.43 6.58
C ASN A 307 -18.31 -2.52 7.57
N VAL A 308 -18.69 -3.70 7.06
CA VAL A 308 -18.98 -4.90 7.88
C VAL A 308 -17.74 -5.33 8.68
N THR A 309 -16.56 -5.34 8.05
CA THR A 309 -15.28 -5.61 8.75
C THR A 309 -14.83 -4.43 9.63
N ALA A 310 -15.29 -3.21 9.32
CA ALA A 310 -14.85 -2.00 10.00
C ALA A 310 -15.60 -1.74 11.32
N SER A 311 -16.91 -1.99 11.34
CA SER A 311 -17.82 -1.51 12.39
C SER A 311 -18.02 -2.47 13.57
N SER A 312 -17.45 -3.68 13.52
CA SER A 312 -17.74 -4.72 14.51
C SER A 312 -16.46 -5.32 15.10
N ASN A 313 -16.49 -5.62 16.40
CA ASN A 313 -15.63 -6.64 17.04
C ASN A 313 -15.89 -8.05 16.46
N CYS A 314 -16.60 -8.16 15.32
CA CYS A 314 -16.71 -9.42 14.63
C CYS A 314 -15.34 -9.73 14.07
N SER A 315 -14.74 -10.80 14.58
CA SER A 315 -13.99 -11.69 13.72
C SER A 315 -14.74 -11.78 12.39
N LEU A 316 -14.04 -11.60 11.27
CA LEU A 316 -14.53 -12.02 9.95
C LEU A 316 -15.28 -13.33 10.16
N PRO A 317 -16.55 -13.46 9.74
CA PRO A 317 -17.31 -14.68 9.97
C PRO A 317 -16.42 -15.85 9.59
N GLU A 318 -16.11 -16.71 10.56
CA GLU A 318 -15.10 -17.78 10.43
C GLU A 318 -15.37 -18.67 9.21
N GLU A 319 -16.62 -18.63 8.73
CA GLU A 319 -17.08 -19.34 7.56
C GLU A 319 -17.90 -18.39 6.67
N TYR A 320 -17.53 -18.34 5.39
CA TYR A 320 -18.30 -17.72 4.30
C TYR A 320 -18.40 -18.70 3.13
N CYS A 321 -19.37 -18.50 2.23
CA CYS A 321 -19.41 -19.28 0.99
C CYS A 321 -18.32 -18.79 0.02
N GLN A 322 -17.43 -19.69 -0.40
CA GLN A 322 -16.29 -19.40 -1.28
C GLN A 322 -16.68 -18.88 -2.67
N VAL A 323 -17.95 -19.03 -3.08
CA VAL A 323 -18.47 -18.57 -4.37
C VAL A 323 -19.43 -17.39 -4.23
N CYS A 324 -20.48 -17.53 -3.40
CA CYS A 324 -21.56 -16.53 -3.34
C CYS A 324 -21.51 -15.63 -2.10
N TRP A 325 -20.53 -15.83 -1.22
CA TRP A 325 -20.25 -14.95 -0.08
C TRP A 325 -21.32 -14.78 0.98
N SER A 326 -22.34 -15.63 0.98
CA SER A 326 -23.35 -15.58 2.03
C SER A 326 -22.70 -15.92 3.38
N THR A 327 -22.62 -14.91 4.25
CA THR A 327 -22.18 -14.99 5.66
C THR A 327 -23.37 -15.03 6.62
N SER A 328 -24.60 -14.96 6.07
CA SER A 328 -25.80 -14.72 6.84
C SER A 328 -26.06 -15.85 7.84
N PRO A 329 -26.57 -15.56 9.05
CA PRO A 329 -26.90 -16.55 10.09
C PRO A 329 -27.99 -17.58 9.71
N GLY A 330 -28.43 -17.61 8.44
CA GLY A 330 -29.33 -18.61 7.86
C GLY A 330 -28.72 -19.46 6.74
N CYS A 331 -27.48 -19.20 6.31
CA CYS A 331 -26.78 -20.06 5.36
C CYS A 331 -25.97 -21.11 6.14
N ASN A 332 -26.46 -22.36 6.16
CA ASN A 332 -25.69 -23.49 6.67
C ASN A 332 -24.52 -23.77 5.72
N LEU A 333 -23.40 -23.10 5.97
CA LEU A 333 -22.18 -23.30 5.23
C LEU A 333 -21.64 -24.71 5.47
N LYS A 334 -21.21 -25.35 4.39
CA LYS A 334 -20.65 -26.69 4.38
C LYS A 334 -19.21 -26.60 3.93
N LYS A 335 -18.28 -27.00 4.80
CA LYS A 335 -16.87 -27.15 4.46
C LYS A 335 -16.70 -28.18 3.35
N CYS A 336 -15.74 -27.94 2.45
CA CYS A 336 -15.32 -28.92 1.47
C CYS A 336 -14.99 -30.24 2.18
N ALA A 337 -15.67 -31.32 1.79
CA ALA A 337 -15.53 -32.61 2.46
C ALA A 337 -14.09 -33.16 2.40
N ARG A 338 -13.30 -32.74 1.41
CA ARG A 338 -11.91 -33.18 1.20
C ARG A 338 -10.91 -32.36 2.02
N CYS A 339 -10.77 -31.07 1.75
CA CYS A 339 -9.73 -30.25 2.39
C CYS A 339 -10.17 -29.58 3.69
N LYS A 340 -11.48 -29.44 3.94
CA LYS A 340 -12.08 -28.69 5.07
C LYS A 340 -11.65 -27.22 5.21
N LYS A 341 -10.87 -26.68 4.25
CA LYS A 341 -10.34 -25.31 4.27
C LYS A 341 -11.32 -24.25 3.75
N VAL A 342 -12.17 -24.61 2.78
CA VAL A 342 -13.15 -23.68 2.16
C VAL A 342 -14.57 -24.12 2.48
N SER A 343 -15.50 -23.17 2.57
CA SER A 343 -16.91 -23.38 2.91
C SER A 343 -17.83 -22.97 1.76
N TYR A 344 -18.98 -23.62 1.61
CA TYR A 344 -19.97 -23.31 0.56
C TYR A 344 -21.39 -23.29 1.13
N CYS A 345 -22.26 -22.40 0.66
CA CYS A 345 -23.67 -22.40 1.07
C CYS A 345 -24.42 -23.65 0.56
N GLY A 346 -23.89 -24.33 -0.46
CA GLY A 346 -24.49 -25.51 -1.06
C GLY A 346 -23.62 -26.14 -2.14
N ARG A 347 -24.15 -27.23 -2.71
CA ARG A 347 -23.47 -28.01 -3.76
C ARG A 347 -23.24 -27.21 -5.04
N GLU A 348 -24.15 -26.30 -5.38
CA GLU A 348 -24.03 -25.45 -6.57
C GLU A 348 -22.77 -24.59 -6.52
N CYS A 349 -22.56 -23.89 -5.40
CA CYS A 349 -21.35 -23.12 -5.17
C CYS A 349 -20.10 -24.01 -5.17
N GLN A 350 -20.15 -25.20 -4.57
CA GLN A 350 -19.02 -26.12 -4.61
C GLN A 350 -18.67 -26.59 -6.03
N ILE A 351 -19.67 -26.88 -6.87
CA ILE A 351 -19.45 -27.31 -8.27
C ILE A 351 -18.87 -26.16 -9.10
N ASN A 352 -19.34 -24.93 -8.88
CA ASN A 352 -18.82 -23.75 -9.58
C ASN A 352 -17.34 -23.52 -9.26
N ASP A 353 -16.96 -23.60 -7.98
CA ASP A 353 -15.56 -23.44 -7.55
C ASP A 353 -14.67 -24.64 -7.93
N TRP A 354 -15.26 -25.81 -8.25
CA TRP A 354 -14.49 -27.07 -8.38
C TRP A 354 -13.43 -27.02 -9.48
N LYS A 355 -13.65 -26.26 -10.56
CA LYS A 355 -12.67 -26.17 -11.66
C LYS A 355 -11.32 -25.67 -11.18
N ASP A 356 -11.31 -24.69 -10.27
CA ASP A 356 -10.11 -24.07 -9.74
C ASP A 356 -9.71 -24.74 -8.42
N HIS A 357 -10.69 -24.96 -7.54
CA HIS A 357 -10.45 -25.53 -6.22
C HIS A 357 -9.81 -26.92 -6.30
N LYS A 358 -10.11 -27.74 -7.30
CA LYS A 358 -9.57 -29.11 -7.42
C LYS A 358 -8.04 -29.16 -7.40
N GLU A 359 -7.37 -28.12 -7.90
CA GLU A 359 -5.91 -28.04 -8.02
C GLU A 359 -5.25 -27.84 -6.66
N VAL A 360 -5.94 -27.12 -5.77
CA VAL A 360 -5.51 -26.86 -4.39
C VAL A 360 -6.27 -27.72 -3.36
N CYS A 361 -7.15 -28.61 -3.81
CA CYS A 361 -8.02 -29.39 -2.93
C CYS A 361 -7.29 -30.60 -2.35
N GLY A 362 -6.76 -30.42 -1.14
CA GLY A 362 -6.07 -31.48 -0.41
C GLY A 362 -4.56 -31.46 -0.56
N THR A 363 -4.00 -30.38 -1.10
CA THR A 363 -2.59 -30.00 -0.89
C THR A 363 -2.47 -29.43 0.54
N VAL A 364 -2.15 -30.34 1.45
CA VAL A 364 -1.49 -30.12 2.75
C VAL A 364 -0.51 -31.26 2.93
#